data_AF-A0A667GJK5-F1
#
_entry.id   AF-A0A667GJK5-F1
#
_cell.length_a   1.000
_cell.length_b   1.000
_cell.length_c   1.000
_cell.angle_alpha   90.00
_cell.angle_beta   90.00
_cell.angle_gamma   90.00
#
_symmetry.space_group_name_H-M   'P 1'
#
loop_
_entity.id
_entity.type
_entity.pdbx_description
1 polymer ?
#
loop_
_entity_poly.entity_id
_entity_poly.type
_entity_poly.pdbx_seq_one_letter_code
_entity_poly.pdbx_strand_id
1 'polypeptide(L)'
;MLGRAPLRVARGALGAWLRGGLWIWALGGLCALGAAGDPRPCQAPQQWEGRQVLYRQSTGRNSRALLSYDGLNQRVRVLDERKALIPCKRLFEYILLYKDGVMFQIEQATKQCSKITLTDPWDPLDIPQNATFEDQYSIGGPQEQITVQEWSDRKSARSYETWIGIYTAKDCYPVQETFTKNYSVILSTRFFDIQLGIKDPSVFTPPSTCQMAQPERMGEDCSW
;
A
#
# COMPACT_ATOMS: atom_id res chain seq x y z
N MET A 1 15.86 6.41 8.88
CA MET A 1 14.42 6.47 8.49
C MET A 1 14.03 5.06 8.11
N LEU A 2 12.83 4.59 8.45
CA LEU A 2 12.33 3.33 7.88
C LEU A 2 11.94 3.62 6.42
N GLY A 3 12.34 2.74 5.50
CA GLY A 3 11.90 2.84 4.10
C GLY A 3 10.44 2.41 3.98
N ARG A 4 9.73 2.94 2.97
CA ARG A 4 8.34 2.54 2.73
C ARG A 4 8.25 1.03 2.44
N ALA A 5 7.30 0.37 3.08
CA ALA A 5 7.07 -1.07 3.00
C ALA A 5 5.78 -1.30 2.22
N PRO A 6 5.82 -1.71 0.94
CA PRO A 6 4.61 -2.01 0.19
C PRO A 6 3.77 -3.05 0.92
N LEU A 7 2.44 -2.91 0.91
CA LEU A 7 1.51 -3.91 1.44
C LEU A 7 1.79 -5.28 0.78
N ARG A 8 2.57 -6.08 1.49
CA ARG A 8 3.14 -7.34 1.03
C ARG A 8 2.88 -8.42 2.05
N VAL A 9 2.55 -9.58 1.51
CA VAL A 9 2.86 -10.90 2.06
C VAL A 9 4.39 -11.04 2.09
N ALA A 10 5.05 -10.37 3.05
CA ALA A 10 6.47 -9.97 2.99
C ALA A 10 7.48 -11.02 3.51
N ARG A 11 8.77 -10.82 3.26
CA ARG A 11 9.88 -11.64 3.76
C ARG A 11 11.09 -10.70 3.94
N GLY A 12 11.24 -10.15 5.14
CA GLY A 12 12.09 -8.99 5.40
C GLY A 12 13.59 -9.24 5.46
N ALA A 13 14.36 -8.15 5.59
CA ALA A 13 15.78 -8.12 5.91
C ALA A 13 16.12 -6.84 6.70
N LEU A 14 17.13 -6.90 7.56
CA LEU A 14 17.44 -5.85 8.55
C LEU A 14 18.18 -4.64 7.94
N GLY A 15 17.95 -3.45 8.51
CA GLY A 15 18.68 -2.22 8.20
C GLY A 15 19.68 -1.82 9.29
N ALA A 16 20.60 -0.90 8.96
CA ALA A 16 21.59 -0.33 9.88
C ALA A 16 21.47 1.20 9.97
N TRP A 17 21.88 1.77 11.10
CA TRP A 17 21.80 3.20 11.43
C TRP A 17 23.15 3.92 11.28
N LEU A 18 23.13 5.25 11.12
CA LEU A 18 24.12 6.18 11.68
C LEU A 18 23.55 7.62 11.78
N ARG A 19 24.27 8.55 12.43
CA ARG A 19 23.80 9.89 12.85
C ARG A 19 24.74 11.02 12.38
N GLY A 20 24.24 12.26 12.31
CA GLY A 20 25.05 13.49 12.55
C GLY A 20 24.66 14.75 11.75
N GLY A 21 24.83 15.95 12.35
CA GLY A 21 24.88 17.26 11.65
C GLY A 21 23.91 18.36 12.15
N LEU A 22 24.46 19.53 12.53
CA LEU A 22 23.79 20.81 12.87
C LEU A 22 24.77 21.99 12.60
N TRP A 23 24.43 23.28 12.51
CA TRP A 23 23.10 23.95 12.54
C TRP A 23 22.71 24.47 11.13
N ILE A 24 22.52 25.75 10.73
CA ILE A 24 22.63 27.12 11.30
C ILE A 24 21.45 27.97 10.76
N TRP A 25 20.99 28.99 11.50
CA TRP A 25 19.93 29.93 11.06
C TRP A 25 20.47 31.13 10.26
N ALA A 26 19.67 31.62 9.31
CA ALA A 26 19.80 32.98 8.76
C ALA A 26 18.40 33.58 8.51
N LEU A 27 18.14 34.78 9.03
CA LEU A 27 16.89 35.53 8.83
C LEU A 27 17.09 36.60 7.75
N GLY A 28 16.22 36.62 6.75
CA GLY A 28 16.17 37.65 5.71
C GLY A 28 14.76 37.81 5.19
N GLY A 29 14.03 38.82 5.65
CA GLY A 29 12.63 39.05 5.29
C GLY A 29 12.49 40.07 4.15
N LEU A 30 11.84 39.69 3.06
CA LEU A 30 11.30 40.61 2.05
C LEU A 30 9.89 40.19 1.62
N CYS A 31 9.08 41.21 1.33
CA CYS A 31 7.90 41.23 0.47
C CYS A 31 7.07 39.93 0.37
N ALA A 32 6.03 39.83 1.19
CA ALA A 32 4.93 38.88 0.99
C ALA A 32 4.05 39.29 -0.21
N LEU A 33 4.57 39.10 -1.43
CA LEU A 33 3.70 38.69 -2.53
C LEU A 33 3.08 37.34 -2.13
N GLY A 34 1.82 37.12 -2.47
CA GLY A 34 1.14 35.85 -2.23
C GLY A 34 1.69 34.74 -3.10
N ALA A 35 2.84 34.18 -2.73
CA ALA A 35 3.33 32.95 -3.31
C ALA A 35 2.27 31.86 -3.09
N ALA A 36 1.84 31.21 -4.16
CA ALA A 36 1.15 29.94 -4.05
C ALA A 36 2.14 28.96 -3.41
N GLY A 37 1.97 28.70 -2.11
CA GLY A 37 2.89 27.86 -1.35
C GLY A 37 2.93 26.46 -1.95
N ASP A 38 4.11 25.82 -1.87
CA ASP A 38 4.34 24.48 -2.42
C ASP A 38 3.20 23.52 -2.02
N PRO A 39 2.72 22.67 -2.95
CA PRO A 39 1.66 21.70 -2.64
C PRO A 39 1.97 20.92 -1.37
N ARG A 40 0.95 20.74 -0.52
CA ARG A 40 1.09 20.02 0.76
C ARG A 40 0.40 18.67 0.69
N PRO A 41 1.01 17.60 1.23
CA PRO A 41 0.39 16.29 1.38
C PRO A 41 -1.01 16.36 2.01
N CYS A 42 -2.02 15.90 1.27
CA CYS A 42 -3.38 15.75 1.79
C CYS A 42 -3.45 14.57 2.79
N GLN A 43 -4.53 14.52 3.58
CA GLN A 43 -4.72 13.47 4.59
C GLN A 43 -5.57 12.33 4.01
N ALA A 44 -4.94 11.19 3.74
CA ALA A 44 -5.61 10.03 3.16
C ALA A 44 -6.54 9.33 4.18
N PRO A 45 -7.70 8.79 3.74
CA PRO A 45 -8.68 8.17 4.64
C PRO A 45 -8.11 6.91 5.31
N GLN A 46 -8.18 6.85 6.64
CA GLN A 46 -7.55 5.77 7.41
C GLN A 46 -8.43 4.52 7.64
N GLN A 47 -9.70 4.54 7.19
CA GLN A 47 -10.58 3.38 7.17
C GLN A 47 -11.41 3.36 5.89
N TRP A 48 -11.32 2.29 5.11
CA TRP A 48 -12.13 2.09 3.90
C TRP A 48 -12.11 0.63 3.41
N GLU A 49 -13.12 0.29 2.63
CA GLU A 49 -13.21 -0.94 1.82
C GLU A 49 -13.15 -0.59 0.34
N GLY A 50 -12.71 -1.52 -0.51
CA GLY A 50 -12.70 -1.33 -1.95
C GLY A 50 -12.13 -2.55 -2.68
N ARG A 51 -11.62 -2.32 -3.89
CA ARG A 51 -10.96 -3.34 -4.71
C ARG A 51 -9.59 -2.89 -5.16
N GLN A 52 -8.71 -3.86 -5.39
CA GLN A 52 -7.35 -3.60 -5.88
C GLN A 52 -6.95 -4.49 -7.06
N VAL A 53 -6.05 -3.98 -7.90
CA VAL A 53 -5.27 -4.75 -8.88
C VAL A 53 -3.80 -4.62 -8.51
N LEU A 54 -3.17 -5.73 -8.15
CA LEU A 54 -1.76 -5.80 -7.77
C LEU A 54 -0.94 -6.39 -8.94
N TYR A 55 -0.07 -5.58 -9.53
CA TYR A 55 1.01 -6.03 -10.40
C TYR A 55 2.24 -6.42 -9.57
N ARG A 56 2.85 -7.56 -9.88
CA ARG A 56 4.09 -8.03 -9.26
C ARG A 56 5.11 -8.41 -10.33
N GLN A 57 6.24 -7.70 -10.35
CA GLN A 57 7.31 -7.90 -11.33
C GLN A 57 7.82 -9.35 -11.35
N SER A 58 8.04 -9.95 -10.18
CA SER A 58 8.61 -11.30 -10.04
C SER A 58 7.77 -12.44 -10.62
N THR A 59 6.53 -12.17 -11.04
CA THR A 59 5.67 -13.12 -11.74
C THR A 59 5.14 -12.58 -13.08
N GLY A 60 5.38 -11.30 -13.40
CA GLY A 60 4.77 -10.59 -14.52
C GLY A 60 3.23 -10.46 -14.46
N ARG A 61 2.58 -10.95 -13.41
CA ARG A 61 1.12 -11.12 -13.33
C ARG A 61 0.42 -9.99 -12.59
N ASN A 62 -0.85 -9.79 -12.91
CA ASN A 62 -1.78 -8.93 -12.17
C ASN A 62 -2.78 -9.82 -11.40
N SER A 63 -2.79 -9.80 -10.07
CA SER A 63 -3.92 -10.32 -9.27
C SER A 63 -5.03 -9.26 -9.13
N ARG A 64 -6.21 -9.68 -8.71
CA ARG A 64 -7.36 -8.85 -8.35
C ARG A 64 -7.83 -9.29 -6.96
N ALA A 65 -8.26 -8.36 -6.12
CA ALA A 65 -8.74 -8.69 -4.78
C ALA A 65 -9.71 -7.64 -4.24
N LEU A 66 -10.61 -8.05 -3.34
CA LEU A 66 -11.27 -7.15 -2.41
C LEU A 66 -10.27 -6.74 -1.32
N LEU A 67 -10.37 -5.51 -0.83
CA LEU A 67 -9.48 -4.91 0.15
C LEU A 67 -10.30 -4.25 1.27
N SER A 68 -9.92 -4.51 2.52
CA SER A 68 -10.39 -3.79 3.71
C SER A 68 -9.17 -3.21 4.43
N TYR A 69 -9.05 -1.88 4.48
CA TYR A 69 -7.92 -1.17 5.06
C TYR A 69 -8.36 -0.41 6.33
N ASP A 70 -7.74 -0.71 7.46
CA ASP A 70 -8.00 -0.06 8.75
C ASP A 70 -6.66 0.35 9.40
N GLY A 71 -6.15 1.50 8.98
CA GLY A 71 -4.89 2.06 9.44
C GLY A 71 -4.91 2.52 10.89
N LEU A 72 -6.08 2.92 11.41
CA LEU A 72 -6.27 3.22 12.84
C LEU A 72 -5.99 1.99 13.73
N ASN A 73 -6.25 0.79 13.20
CA ASN A 73 -5.92 -0.47 13.85
C ASN A 73 -4.68 -1.18 13.30
N GLN A 74 -3.99 -0.60 12.32
CA GLN A 74 -2.82 -1.18 11.64
C GLN A 74 -3.11 -2.61 11.16
N ARG A 75 -4.23 -2.78 10.47
CA ARG A 75 -4.69 -4.08 9.96
C ARG A 75 -5.28 -3.96 8.56
N VAL A 76 -5.03 -4.98 7.75
CA VAL A 76 -5.46 -5.05 6.36
C VAL A 76 -5.94 -6.46 6.04
N ARG A 77 -7.08 -6.58 5.35
CA ARG A 77 -7.60 -7.85 4.84
C ARG A 77 -7.70 -7.79 3.32
N VAL A 78 -7.20 -8.84 2.65
CA VAL A 78 -7.15 -8.97 1.19
C VAL A 78 -7.77 -10.31 0.79
N LEU A 79 -8.78 -10.30 -0.09
CA LEU A 79 -9.45 -11.50 -0.59
C LEU A 79 -9.28 -11.60 -2.12
N ASP A 80 -8.50 -12.56 -2.61
CA ASP A 80 -8.30 -12.78 -4.06
C ASP A 80 -9.64 -12.96 -4.80
N GLU A 81 -9.88 -12.18 -5.87
CA GLU A 81 -11.01 -12.34 -6.79
C GLU A 81 -10.68 -13.38 -7.88
N ARG A 82 -11.59 -14.33 -8.15
CA ARG A 82 -11.45 -15.26 -9.27
C ARG A 82 -11.62 -14.54 -10.61
N LYS A 83 -10.66 -14.72 -11.53
CA LYS A 83 -10.82 -14.38 -12.95
C LYS A 83 -11.35 -15.58 -13.72
N ALA A 84 -12.43 -15.41 -14.48
CA ALA A 84 -13.20 -16.51 -15.09
C ALA A 84 -12.39 -17.45 -16.00
N LEU A 85 -11.33 -16.95 -16.65
CA LEU A 85 -10.55 -17.68 -17.67
C LEU A 85 -9.15 -18.12 -17.20
N ILE A 86 -8.85 -18.09 -15.88
CA ILE A 86 -7.58 -18.62 -15.37
C ILE A 86 -7.79 -20.08 -14.95
N PRO A 87 -7.18 -21.07 -15.65
CA PRO A 87 -7.20 -22.45 -15.20
C PRO A 87 -6.38 -22.59 -13.91
N CYS A 88 -6.99 -23.21 -12.90
CA CYS A 88 -6.43 -23.57 -11.60
C CYS A 88 -5.40 -22.59 -10.98
N LYS A 89 -5.90 -21.48 -10.42
CA LYS A 89 -5.18 -20.74 -9.36
C LYS A 89 -5.87 -21.00 -8.02
N ARG A 90 -5.10 -21.28 -6.96
CA ARG A 90 -5.63 -21.25 -5.60
C ARG A 90 -5.92 -19.80 -5.19
N LEU A 91 -7.03 -19.60 -4.50
CA LEU A 91 -7.50 -18.28 -4.09
C LEU A 91 -7.36 -18.16 -2.57
N PHE A 92 -6.81 -17.03 -2.12
CA PHE A 92 -6.48 -16.82 -0.72
C PHE A 92 -7.22 -15.65 -0.11
N GLU A 93 -7.40 -15.75 1.19
CA GLU A 93 -7.72 -14.65 2.08
C GLU A 93 -6.49 -14.38 2.95
N TYR A 94 -6.05 -13.12 2.99
CA TYR A 94 -4.93 -12.68 3.82
C TYR A 94 -5.45 -11.70 4.87
N ILE A 95 -5.16 -11.96 6.13
CA ILE A 95 -5.48 -11.04 7.24
C ILE A 95 -4.15 -10.66 7.91
N LEU A 96 -3.74 -9.40 7.74
CA LEU A 96 -2.52 -8.82 8.30
C LEU A 96 -2.88 -8.03 9.56
N LEU A 97 -2.34 -8.43 10.71
CA LEU A 97 -2.52 -7.78 12.01
C LEU A 97 -1.16 -7.29 12.51
N TYR A 98 -0.78 -6.05 12.18
CA TYR A 98 0.56 -5.55 12.47
C TYR A 98 0.79 -5.29 13.97
N LYS A 99 -0.26 -4.91 14.72
CA LYS A 99 -0.21 -4.79 16.20
C LYS A 99 0.18 -6.11 16.88
N ASP A 100 -0.22 -7.24 16.29
CA ASP A 100 0.06 -8.59 16.78
C ASP A 100 1.28 -9.24 16.11
N GLY A 101 1.91 -8.57 15.14
CA GLY A 101 3.07 -9.06 14.38
C GLY A 101 2.79 -10.28 13.49
N VAL A 102 1.53 -10.54 13.10
CA VAL A 102 1.15 -11.77 12.38
C VAL A 102 0.29 -11.53 11.15
N MET A 103 0.46 -12.39 10.15
CA MET A 103 -0.39 -12.52 8.98
C MET A 103 -0.94 -13.94 8.90
N PHE A 104 -2.25 -14.06 8.70
CA PHE A 104 -2.89 -15.31 8.32
C PHE A 104 -3.03 -15.38 6.79
N GLN A 105 -2.68 -16.51 6.20
CA GLN A 105 -2.96 -16.88 4.81
C GLN A 105 -3.95 -18.06 4.85
N ILE A 106 -5.14 -17.88 4.29
CA ILE A 106 -6.26 -18.82 4.40
C ILE A 106 -6.67 -19.26 2.99
N GLU A 107 -6.81 -20.57 2.77
CA GLU A 107 -7.40 -21.14 1.56
C GLU A 107 -8.88 -20.78 1.47
N GLN A 108 -9.34 -20.16 0.38
CA GLN A 108 -10.74 -19.75 0.30
C GLN A 108 -11.72 -20.93 0.27
N ALA A 109 -11.34 -22.08 -0.31
CA ALA A 109 -12.20 -23.25 -0.45
C ALA A 109 -12.02 -24.25 0.69
N THR A 110 -10.78 -24.62 1.04
CA THR A 110 -10.53 -25.63 2.09
C THR A 110 -10.49 -25.06 3.52
N LYS A 111 -10.41 -23.73 3.67
CA LYS A 111 -10.20 -23.01 4.94
C LYS A 111 -8.96 -23.45 5.74
N GLN A 112 -8.03 -24.19 5.12
CA GLN A 112 -6.69 -24.42 5.65
C GLN A 112 -6.00 -23.07 5.88
N CYS A 113 -5.30 -22.93 6.99
CA CYS A 113 -4.72 -21.66 7.42
C CYS A 113 -3.23 -21.79 7.74
N SER A 114 -2.45 -20.82 7.28
CA SER A 114 -1.06 -20.60 7.65
C SER A 114 -0.93 -19.31 8.47
N LYS A 115 -0.17 -19.36 9.57
CA LYS A 115 0.11 -18.20 10.45
C LYS A 115 1.59 -17.85 10.35
N ILE A 116 1.88 -16.70 9.78
CA ILE A 116 3.24 -16.28 9.39
C ILE A 116 3.57 -14.95 10.08
N THR A 117 4.77 -14.83 10.63
CA THR A 117 5.26 -13.60 11.26
C THR A 117 5.40 -12.47 10.24
N LEU A 118 4.85 -11.30 10.54
CA LEU A 118 5.13 -10.06 9.81
C LEU A 118 6.52 -9.56 10.20
N THR A 119 7.37 -9.30 9.19
CA THR A 119 8.77 -8.89 9.37
C THR A 119 9.04 -7.46 8.88
N ASP A 120 8.19 -6.95 8.00
CA ASP A 120 8.19 -5.54 7.60
C ASP A 120 7.26 -4.74 8.55
N PRO A 121 7.56 -3.45 8.84
CA PRO A 121 6.76 -2.61 9.72
C PRO A 121 5.39 -2.27 9.11
N TRP A 122 4.51 -1.67 9.92
CA TRP A 122 3.34 -0.97 9.40
C TRP A 122 3.79 0.23 8.55
N ASP A 123 3.27 0.33 7.33
CA ASP A 123 3.36 1.51 6.47
C ASP A 123 1.92 1.86 6.03
N PRO A 124 1.40 3.06 6.37
CA PRO A 124 0.05 3.47 6.00
C PRO A 124 -0.08 3.78 4.50
N LEU A 125 -1.28 3.60 3.97
CA LEU A 125 -1.67 4.11 2.64
C LEU A 125 -1.97 5.60 2.74
N ASP A 126 -0.91 6.40 2.85
CA ASP A 126 -0.96 7.86 2.93
C ASP A 126 0.18 8.55 2.14
N ILE A 127 0.19 9.89 2.20
CA ILE A 127 1.30 10.72 1.71
C ILE A 127 2.09 11.22 2.93
N PRO A 128 3.37 10.81 3.10
CA PRO A 128 4.22 11.28 4.17
C PRO A 128 4.39 12.80 4.12
N GLN A 129 4.43 13.46 5.28
CA GLN A 129 4.57 14.92 5.38
C GLN A 129 5.93 15.46 4.87
N ASN A 130 6.86 14.56 4.50
CA ASN A 130 8.15 14.85 3.84
C ASN A 130 8.27 14.19 2.45
N ALA A 131 7.15 13.82 1.82
CA ALA A 131 7.11 13.42 0.42
C ALA A 131 7.42 14.63 -0.49
N THR A 132 7.98 14.36 -1.66
CA THR A 132 8.13 15.38 -2.72
C THR A 132 6.90 15.35 -3.61
N PHE A 133 6.30 16.51 -3.86
CA PHE A 133 5.30 16.69 -4.92
C PHE A 133 5.98 16.59 -6.27
N GLU A 134 5.45 15.76 -7.18
CA GLU A 134 6.03 15.53 -8.50
C GLU A 134 5.20 16.16 -9.62
N ASP A 135 3.89 15.92 -9.65
CA ASP A 135 2.99 16.49 -10.67
C ASP A 135 1.51 16.52 -10.20
N GLN A 136 0.67 17.28 -10.91
CA GLN A 136 -0.78 17.28 -10.76
C GLN A 136 -1.47 17.26 -12.13
N TYR A 137 -2.11 16.13 -12.45
CA TYR A 137 -2.75 15.88 -13.74
C TYR A 137 -4.21 15.44 -13.58
N SER A 138 -4.95 15.39 -14.69
CA SER A 138 -6.33 14.89 -14.73
C SER A 138 -6.40 13.55 -15.46
N ILE A 139 -7.04 12.57 -14.84
CA ILE A 139 -7.36 11.27 -15.43
C ILE A 139 -8.77 11.36 -16.00
N GLY A 140 -8.91 11.17 -17.32
CA GLY A 140 -10.18 11.25 -18.04
C GLY A 140 -10.13 12.24 -19.20
N GLY A 141 -11.27 12.85 -19.52
CA GLY A 141 -11.40 13.88 -20.55
C GLY A 141 -12.31 15.04 -20.12
N PRO A 142 -12.58 16.01 -20.99
CA PRO A 142 -13.55 17.08 -20.71
C PRO A 142 -14.90 16.48 -20.28
N GLN A 143 -15.53 17.10 -19.27
CA GLN A 143 -16.79 16.66 -18.62
C GLN A 143 -16.70 15.37 -17.78
N GLU A 144 -15.78 14.44 -18.06
CA GLU A 144 -15.55 13.22 -17.26
C GLU A 144 -14.07 13.05 -16.92
N GLN A 145 -13.61 13.74 -15.86
CA GLN A 145 -12.23 13.64 -15.36
C GLN A 145 -12.14 13.77 -13.84
N ILE A 146 -11.07 13.22 -13.28
CA ILE A 146 -10.67 13.42 -11.87
C ILE A 146 -9.23 13.95 -11.80
N THR A 147 -9.02 15.01 -11.04
CA THR A 147 -7.69 15.58 -10.79
C THR A 147 -7.00 14.81 -9.66
N VAL A 148 -5.75 14.41 -9.90
CA VAL A 148 -4.90 13.66 -8.98
C VAL A 148 -3.55 14.36 -8.82
N GLN A 149 -2.86 14.07 -7.71
CA GLN A 149 -1.51 14.54 -7.43
C GLN A 149 -0.59 13.33 -7.25
N GLU A 150 0.61 13.42 -7.82
CA GLU A 150 1.65 12.42 -7.71
C GLU A 150 2.72 12.87 -6.71
N TRP A 151 3.08 11.96 -5.81
CA TRP A 151 3.98 12.17 -4.68
C TRP A 151 5.02 11.07 -4.63
N SER A 152 6.23 11.38 -4.19
CA SER A 152 7.30 10.38 -4.09
C SER A 152 8.09 10.47 -2.77
N ASP A 153 8.91 9.45 -2.50
CA ASP A 153 9.88 9.46 -1.41
C ASP A 153 11.19 10.19 -1.77
N ARG A 154 11.30 10.76 -2.98
CA ARG A 154 12.46 11.50 -3.51
C ARG A 154 12.91 12.63 -2.58
N LYS A 155 14.20 12.98 -2.64
CA LYS A 155 14.81 14.05 -1.81
C LYS A 155 15.66 15.04 -2.62
N SER A 156 15.90 14.76 -3.90
CA SER A 156 16.53 15.65 -4.87
C SER A 156 16.21 15.15 -6.28
N ALA A 157 16.29 16.02 -7.30
CA ALA A 157 16.10 15.66 -8.71
C ALA A 157 17.17 14.68 -9.28
N ARG A 158 18.10 14.17 -8.44
CA ARG A 158 19.10 13.14 -8.79
C ARG A 158 19.02 11.89 -7.92
N SER A 159 18.14 11.86 -6.91
CA SER A 159 17.93 10.67 -6.06
C SER A 159 16.76 9.85 -6.60
N TYR A 160 16.95 8.54 -6.70
CA TYR A 160 15.95 7.61 -7.23
C TYR A 160 14.78 7.45 -6.28
N GLU A 161 13.58 7.40 -6.84
CA GLU A 161 12.33 7.08 -6.18
C GLU A 161 12.32 5.58 -5.81
N THR A 162 11.88 5.24 -4.59
CA THR A 162 11.55 3.87 -4.18
C THR A 162 10.06 3.67 -3.92
N TRP A 163 9.33 4.76 -3.68
CA TRP A 163 7.87 4.83 -3.63
C TRP A 163 7.35 6.03 -4.43
N ILE A 164 6.27 5.80 -5.16
CA ILE A 164 5.47 6.81 -5.87
C ILE A 164 4.00 6.52 -5.57
N GLY A 165 3.26 7.52 -5.07
CA GLY A 165 1.84 7.43 -4.73
C GLY A 165 1.02 8.50 -5.44
N ILE A 166 -0.10 8.08 -6.04
CA ILE A 166 -1.04 8.92 -6.79
C ILE A 166 -2.35 8.95 -6.01
N TYR A 167 -2.77 10.15 -5.59
CA TYR A 167 -3.92 10.39 -4.72
C TYR A 167 -4.85 11.45 -5.32
N THR A 168 -6.16 11.39 -5.05
CA THR A 168 -7.12 12.37 -5.60
C THR A 168 -6.95 13.75 -4.95
N ALA A 169 -6.85 14.80 -5.76
CA ALA A 169 -6.47 16.13 -5.29
C ALA A 169 -7.50 16.80 -4.35
N LYS A 170 -8.77 16.37 -4.42
CA LYS A 170 -9.89 16.92 -3.63
C LYS A 170 -10.10 16.20 -2.29
N ASP A 171 -10.14 14.88 -2.31
CA ASP A 171 -10.61 14.05 -1.18
C ASP A 171 -9.55 13.03 -0.70
N CYS A 172 -8.33 13.08 -1.26
CA CYS A 172 -7.16 12.27 -0.87
C CYS A 172 -7.36 10.74 -0.92
N TYR A 173 -8.22 10.24 -1.81
CA TYR A 173 -8.35 8.80 -2.02
C TYR A 173 -7.10 8.25 -2.75
N PRO A 174 -6.53 7.12 -2.32
CA PRO A 174 -5.44 6.47 -3.05
C PRO A 174 -5.97 5.94 -4.40
N VAL A 175 -5.25 6.23 -5.48
CA VAL A 175 -5.56 5.76 -6.84
C VAL A 175 -4.57 4.68 -7.26
N GLN A 176 -3.29 4.93 -7.07
CA GLN A 176 -2.23 3.97 -7.36
C GLN A 176 -1.03 4.19 -6.43
N GLU A 177 -0.40 3.10 -6.00
CA GLU A 177 0.97 3.11 -5.46
C GLU A 177 1.89 2.29 -6.36
N THR A 178 3.14 2.73 -6.47
CA THR A 178 4.18 2.07 -7.25
C THR A 178 5.46 2.05 -6.44
N PHE A 179 6.05 0.86 -6.34
CA PHE A 179 7.31 0.65 -5.63
C PHE A 179 8.38 0.21 -6.62
N THR A 180 9.55 0.82 -6.49
CA THR A 180 10.66 0.75 -7.45
C THR A 180 11.95 0.28 -6.77
N LYS A 181 12.80 -0.40 -7.54
CA LYS A 181 14.18 -0.70 -7.15
C LYS A 181 15.07 -0.56 -8.39
N ASN A 182 16.05 0.32 -8.32
CA ASN A 182 16.95 0.64 -9.44
C ASN A 182 16.16 0.93 -10.74
N TYR A 183 15.22 1.88 -10.66
CA TYR A 183 14.23 2.24 -11.71
C TYR A 183 13.27 1.13 -12.18
N SER A 184 13.48 -0.14 -11.81
CA SER A 184 12.54 -1.22 -12.12
C SER A 184 11.35 -1.19 -11.17
N VAL A 185 10.13 -1.12 -11.70
CA VAL A 185 8.92 -1.36 -10.90
C VAL A 185 8.96 -2.79 -10.37
N ILE A 186 8.96 -2.96 -9.05
CA ILE A 186 8.93 -4.28 -8.39
C ILE A 186 7.51 -4.68 -8.00
N LEU A 187 6.65 -3.70 -7.73
CA LEU A 187 5.26 -3.86 -7.31
C LEU A 187 4.48 -2.59 -7.67
N SER A 188 3.25 -2.73 -8.16
CA SER A 188 2.33 -1.59 -8.31
C SER A 188 0.90 -2.02 -8.00
N THR A 189 0.19 -1.21 -7.22
CA THR A 189 -1.17 -1.50 -6.76
C THR A 189 -2.09 -0.36 -7.20
N ARG A 190 -3.18 -0.68 -7.88
CA ARG A 190 -4.25 0.28 -8.23
C ARG A 190 -5.49 0.01 -7.39
N PHE A 191 -6.11 1.05 -6.88
CA PHE A 191 -7.28 0.98 -6.00
C PHE A 191 -8.50 1.61 -6.68
N PHE A 192 -9.68 1.03 -6.46
CA PHE A 192 -10.94 1.45 -7.08
C PHE A 192 -12.14 0.95 -6.26
N ASP A 193 -13.33 1.48 -6.55
CA ASP A 193 -14.59 1.21 -5.82
C ASP A 193 -14.49 1.47 -4.30
N ILE A 194 -13.69 2.48 -3.91
CA ILE A 194 -13.43 2.79 -2.50
C ILE A 194 -14.69 3.35 -1.82
N GLN A 195 -15.00 2.83 -0.63
CA GLN A 195 -16.08 3.27 0.24
C GLN A 195 -15.52 3.45 1.65
N LEU A 196 -15.79 4.60 2.28
CA LEU A 196 -15.24 4.95 3.59
C LEU A 196 -15.81 4.07 4.73
N GLY A 197 -14.97 3.83 5.73
CA GLY A 197 -15.29 2.96 6.87
C GLY A 197 -15.11 1.47 6.59
N ILE A 198 -15.42 0.66 7.60
CA ILE A 198 -15.47 -0.81 7.52
C ILE A 198 -16.92 -1.21 7.82
N LYS A 199 -17.56 -2.00 6.95
CA LYS A 199 -18.96 -2.38 7.08
C LYS A 199 -19.15 -3.53 8.07
N ASP A 200 -18.25 -4.50 8.03
CA ASP A 200 -18.20 -5.60 8.98
C ASP A 200 -16.77 -5.77 9.52
N PRO A 201 -16.50 -5.33 10.76
CA PRO A 201 -15.21 -5.56 11.41
C PRO A 201 -14.80 -7.03 11.58
N SER A 202 -15.73 -7.99 11.43
CA SER A 202 -15.44 -9.43 11.54
C SER A 202 -14.48 -9.94 10.48
N VAL A 203 -14.32 -9.24 9.34
CA VAL A 203 -13.35 -9.61 8.29
C VAL A 203 -11.89 -9.62 8.78
N PHE A 204 -11.59 -8.97 9.90
CA PHE A 204 -10.27 -9.00 10.53
C PHE A 204 -10.11 -10.12 11.58
N THR A 205 -11.15 -10.91 11.85
CA THR A 205 -11.12 -12.05 12.77
C THR A 205 -10.82 -13.34 12.00
N PRO A 206 -9.67 -14.01 12.23
CA PRO A 206 -9.36 -15.26 11.54
C PRO A 206 -10.35 -16.38 11.90
N PRO A 207 -10.67 -17.29 10.97
CA PRO A 207 -11.52 -18.45 11.25
C PRO A 207 -10.88 -19.38 12.29
N SER A 208 -11.70 -20.22 12.94
CA SER A 208 -11.24 -21.17 13.97
C SER A 208 -10.15 -22.14 13.48
N THR A 209 -10.10 -22.46 12.19
CA THR A 209 -9.03 -23.25 11.58
C THR A 209 -7.64 -22.62 11.77
N CYS A 210 -7.55 -21.30 11.95
CA CYS A 210 -6.29 -20.61 12.22
C CYS A 210 -5.75 -20.81 13.65
N GLN A 211 -6.50 -21.45 14.56
CA GLN A 211 -5.99 -21.88 15.87
C GLN A 211 -4.97 -23.02 15.74
N MET A 212 -5.11 -23.86 14.71
CA MET A 212 -4.17 -24.94 14.35
C MET A 212 -3.41 -24.60 13.06
N ALA A 213 -3.11 -23.32 12.83
CA ALA A 213 -2.45 -22.86 11.62
C ALA A 213 -1.00 -23.38 11.52
N GLN A 214 -0.60 -23.80 10.31
CA GLN A 214 0.78 -24.16 10.01
C GLN A 214 1.69 -22.91 9.92
N PRO A 215 2.99 -23.00 10.25
CA PRO A 215 3.90 -21.85 10.25
C PRO A 215 4.37 -21.42 8.85
N GLU A 216 4.22 -22.29 7.84
CA GLU A 216 4.76 -22.10 6.50
C GLU A 216 3.71 -21.59 5.50
N ARG A 217 4.17 -20.92 4.43
CA ARG A 217 3.28 -20.43 3.37
C ARG A 217 2.80 -21.53 2.44
N MET A 218 1.53 -21.47 2.09
CA MET A 218 0.95 -22.31 1.06
C MET A 218 1.33 -21.79 -0.33
N GLY A 219 1.73 -22.68 -1.22
CA GLY A 219 1.95 -22.37 -2.64
C GLY A 219 0.65 -21.96 -3.33
N GLU A 220 0.73 -20.98 -4.25
CA GLU A 220 -0.44 -20.41 -4.95
C GLU A 220 -0.89 -21.24 -6.17
N ASP A 221 -0.01 -22.08 -6.71
CA ASP A 221 -0.29 -22.98 -7.82
C ASP A 221 -1.09 -24.21 -7.37
N CYS A 222 -1.84 -24.83 -8.28
CA CYS A 222 -2.50 -26.09 -8.03
C CYS A 222 -1.52 -27.28 -8.13
N SER A 223 -1.66 -28.23 -7.21
CA SER A 223 -1.21 -29.61 -7.44
C SER A 223 -2.09 -30.26 -8.52
N TRP A 224 -1.47 -31.02 -9.41
CA TRP A 224 -2.13 -31.88 -10.41
C TRP A 224 -1.92 -33.34 -10.02
#